data_AF-A0A7S1F2U9-F1
#
_entry.id   AF-A0A7S1F2U9-F1
#
_cell.length_a   1.000
_cell.length_b   1.000
_cell.length_c   1.000
_cell.angle_alpha   90.00
_cell.angle_beta   90.00
_cell.angle_gamma   90.00
#
_symmetry.space_group_name_H-M   'P 1'
#
loop_
_entity.id
_entity.type
_entity.pdbx_description
1 polymer ?
#
loop_
_entity_poly.entity_id
_entity_poly.type
_entity_poly.pdbx_seq_one_letter_code
_entity_poly.pdbx_strand_id
1 'polypeptide(L)'
;MARHHGKCRSVRVQVVQMHDAQKEFDRKSDSKVEGFSVRVRGTDKVIHADGTMTTGPRLTEGQLQHRADQGGHWTTDQMSIIELACFDFEAIVKRVLGESAQLLKAGSFMKGTDIAGESDVDLMVFGCGPIGESNWSLLVEGIKEHQHGYKIQSTNPRCIHVEARCGYIRIEFDVVAQQRQGFPPNQKPTNLFKNNRVAARAVRNIKMDFKESGEGRFSGYEIENMVLAEQQKLSTPGIDKLIDAAKAALQSDMLQRRKRPRTASRENHASECTTNWNNAIAEGQFRRVFKEKYTVKVFKDGTEAFEDSFFAEALAVVDKTNEIIDAFNKVKKFNHLVQVCRPAVWHTRDSKQRMLVEPYIVDFQQFNSNTAWVGSTDWAKTLQSLSHFSYHLTDGKMVLCDLQGAVENEVVVLTDPVLNSRDRLYGPTDLGPKGIDNFFHHHVCNSWCDSGWKKPTDTARHFNPVKSTKMI
;
A
#
# COMPACT_ATOMS: atom_id res chain seq x y z
N MET A 1 -5.17 -0.06 -32.80
CA MET A 1 -5.18 -1.03 -31.68
C MET A 1 -6.19 -2.09 -32.08
N ALA A 2 -5.80 -3.33 -32.35
CA ALA A 2 -6.77 -4.39 -32.57
C ALA A 2 -6.96 -5.17 -31.26
N ARG A 3 -8.20 -5.33 -30.81
CA ARG A 3 -8.55 -6.24 -29.71
C ARG A 3 -9.24 -7.44 -30.34
N HIS A 4 -8.68 -8.63 -30.13
CA HIS A 4 -9.23 -9.85 -30.69
C HIS A 4 -9.92 -10.68 -29.61
N HIS A 5 -11.12 -11.19 -29.92
CA HIS A 5 -11.88 -12.16 -29.10
C HIS A 5 -12.14 -13.51 -29.82
N GLY A 6 -11.38 -13.84 -30.87
CA GLY A 6 -11.46 -15.14 -31.56
C GLY A 6 -10.18 -16.01 -31.52
N LYS A 7 -10.24 -17.19 -32.16
CA LYS A 7 -9.16 -18.20 -32.27
C LYS A 7 -8.01 -17.88 -33.26
N CYS A 8 -7.76 -16.60 -33.57
CA CYS A 8 -6.66 -16.23 -34.48
C CYS A 8 -5.39 -16.00 -33.66
N ARG A 9 -4.31 -16.73 -34.00
CA ARG A 9 -3.06 -16.79 -33.21
C ARG A 9 -2.18 -15.54 -33.33
N SER A 10 -2.51 -14.58 -34.19
CA SER A 10 -1.86 -13.26 -34.25
C SER A 10 -2.73 -12.22 -34.98
N VAL A 11 -2.61 -10.95 -34.59
CA VAL A 11 -3.18 -9.82 -35.33
C VAL A 11 -2.04 -8.86 -35.70
N ARG A 12 -1.90 -8.57 -37.00
CA ARG A 12 -0.98 -7.54 -37.50
C ARG A 12 -1.72 -6.21 -37.59
N VAL A 13 -1.19 -5.18 -36.93
CA VAL A 13 -1.63 -3.79 -37.11
C VAL A 13 -0.72 -3.17 -38.17
N GLN A 14 -1.31 -2.65 -39.24
CA GLN A 14 -0.60 -2.01 -40.34
C GLN A 14 -1.16 -0.60 -40.53
N VAL A 15 -0.27 0.38 -40.70
CA VAL A 15 -0.65 1.76 -41.02
C VAL A 15 -0.77 1.86 -42.54
N VAL A 16 -1.93 2.25 -43.05
CA VAL A 16 -2.23 2.39 -44.48
C VAL A 16 -2.86 3.75 -44.79
N GLN A 17 -2.69 4.22 -46.04
CA GLN A 17 -3.39 5.41 -46.53
C GLN A 17 -4.90 5.13 -46.60
N MET A 18 -5.73 6.18 -46.48
CA MET A 18 -7.20 6.02 -46.35
C MET A 18 -7.83 5.30 -47.55
N HIS A 19 -7.28 5.50 -48.76
CA HIS A 19 -7.72 4.81 -49.98
C HIS A 19 -7.29 3.33 -50.04
N ASP A 20 -6.26 2.93 -49.29
CA ASP A 20 -5.77 1.55 -49.21
C ASP A 20 -6.44 0.75 -48.09
N ALA A 21 -7.03 1.43 -47.10
CA ALA A 21 -7.72 0.79 -45.98
C ALA A 21 -8.88 -0.09 -46.47
N GLN A 22 -9.67 0.38 -47.44
CA GLN A 22 -10.81 -0.36 -47.98
C GLN A 22 -10.37 -1.66 -48.68
N LYS A 23 -9.32 -1.60 -49.50
CA LYS A 23 -8.72 -2.78 -50.15
C LYS A 23 -8.22 -3.81 -49.13
N GLU A 24 -7.69 -3.35 -48.01
CA GLU A 24 -7.12 -4.23 -46.99
C GLU A 24 -8.19 -4.90 -46.11
N PHE A 25 -9.35 -4.25 -45.93
CA PHE A 25 -10.56 -4.87 -45.38
C PHE A 25 -11.13 -5.93 -46.33
N ASP A 26 -11.26 -5.61 -47.62
CA ASP A 26 -11.81 -6.51 -48.63
C ASP A 26 -10.95 -7.78 -48.76
N ARG A 27 -9.62 -7.63 -48.73
CA ARG A 27 -8.65 -8.72 -48.81
C ARG A 27 -8.64 -9.64 -47.59
N LYS A 28 -9.11 -9.17 -46.41
CA LYS A 28 -9.10 -9.93 -45.15
C LYS A 28 -10.50 -10.38 -44.70
N SER A 29 -11.53 -10.08 -45.49
CA SER A 29 -12.93 -10.42 -45.25
C SER A 29 -13.21 -11.95 -45.16
N ASP A 30 -12.32 -12.80 -45.68
CA ASP A 30 -12.40 -14.26 -45.51
C ASP A 30 -12.07 -14.76 -44.09
N SER A 31 -11.56 -13.88 -43.22
CA SER A 31 -11.24 -14.21 -41.83
C SER A 31 -12.23 -13.53 -40.87
N LYS A 32 -13.01 -14.35 -40.15
CA LYS A 32 -13.96 -13.95 -39.09
C LYS A 32 -13.23 -13.28 -37.90
N VAL A 33 -12.74 -12.06 -38.08
CA VAL A 33 -11.96 -11.30 -37.09
C VAL A 33 -12.88 -10.28 -36.41
N GLU A 34 -13.47 -10.66 -35.27
CA GLU A 34 -14.20 -9.72 -34.41
C GLU A 34 -13.24 -8.80 -33.64
N GLY A 35 -13.54 -7.49 -33.60
CA GLY A 35 -12.84 -6.49 -32.78
C GLY A 35 -11.66 -5.76 -33.44
N PHE A 36 -11.48 -5.90 -34.75
CA PHE A 36 -10.50 -5.14 -35.51
C PHE A 36 -10.98 -3.70 -35.77
N SER A 37 -10.13 -2.70 -35.52
CA SER A 37 -10.42 -1.29 -35.81
C SER A 37 -9.17 -0.55 -36.30
N VAL A 38 -9.37 0.40 -37.19
CA VAL A 38 -8.35 1.22 -37.86
C VAL A 38 -8.54 2.67 -37.43
N ARG A 39 -7.48 3.31 -36.93
CA ARG A 39 -7.49 4.75 -36.60
C ARG A 39 -6.90 5.53 -37.76
N VAL A 40 -7.64 6.53 -38.24
CA VAL A 40 -7.26 7.29 -39.42
C VAL A 40 -6.26 8.38 -39.04
N ARG A 41 -5.10 8.36 -39.70
CA ARG A 41 -4.00 9.31 -39.48
C ARG A 41 -4.49 10.75 -39.59
N GLY A 42 -4.13 11.59 -38.60
CA GLY A 42 -4.44 13.02 -38.58
C GLY A 42 -5.85 13.39 -38.10
N THR A 43 -6.68 12.40 -37.77
CA THR A 43 -8.09 12.59 -37.36
C THR A 43 -8.38 12.00 -35.98
N ASP A 44 -9.56 12.31 -35.45
CA ASP A 44 -10.19 11.69 -34.29
C ASP A 44 -11.00 10.43 -34.65
N LYS A 45 -11.03 10.02 -35.93
CA LYS A 45 -11.90 8.94 -36.42
C LYS A 45 -11.29 7.55 -36.22
N VAL A 46 -12.11 6.63 -35.74
CA VAL A 46 -11.84 5.19 -35.63
C VAL A 46 -12.88 4.44 -36.44
N ILE A 47 -12.43 3.57 -37.35
CA ILE A 47 -13.26 2.74 -38.23
C ILE A 47 -13.19 1.30 -37.72
N HIS A 48 -14.33 0.67 -37.48
CA HIS A 48 -14.43 -0.71 -37.01
C HIS A 48 -14.59 -1.68 -38.19
N ALA A 49 -14.27 -2.96 -37.98
CA ALA A 49 -14.35 -3.98 -39.01
C ALA A 49 -15.78 -4.25 -39.52
N ASP A 50 -16.81 -3.87 -38.75
CA ASP A 50 -18.20 -3.89 -39.17
C ASP A 50 -18.61 -2.65 -39.99
N GLY A 51 -17.65 -1.76 -40.30
CA GLY A 51 -17.85 -0.53 -41.05
C GLY A 51 -18.34 0.65 -40.20
N THR A 52 -18.60 0.46 -38.90
CA THR A 52 -19.04 1.55 -38.03
C THR A 52 -17.90 2.53 -37.73
N MET A 53 -18.25 3.79 -37.42
CA MET A 53 -17.28 4.84 -37.13
C MET A 53 -17.53 5.46 -35.76
N THR A 54 -16.47 5.63 -34.97
CA THR A 54 -16.50 6.34 -33.68
C THR A 54 -15.41 7.41 -33.60
N THR A 55 -15.55 8.33 -32.64
CA THR A 55 -14.57 9.39 -32.37
C THR A 55 -13.70 9.04 -31.15
N GLY A 56 -12.41 9.30 -31.23
CA GLY A 56 -11.42 9.11 -30.18
C GLY A 56 -10.35 10.22 -30.19
N PRO A 57 -9.43 10.24 -29.22
CA PRO A 57 -8.46 11.33 -29.11
C PRO A 57 -7.57 11.43 -30.36
N ARG A 58 -7.40 12.67 -30.86
CA ARG A 58 -6.56 13.00 -32.01
C ARG A 58 -5.09 12.74 -31.65
N LEU A 59 -4.42 11.92 -32.44
CA LEU A 59 -3.02 11.55 -32.24
C LEU A 59 -2.14 12.15 -33.32
N THR A 60 -0.95 12.61 -32.92
CA THR A 60 0.10 13.04 -33.85
C THR A 60 0.73 11.84 -34.57
N GLU A 61 1.44 12.11 -35.66
CA GLU A 61 2.19 11.10 -36.42
C GLU A 61 3.19 10.33 -35.56
N GLY A 62 3.97 11.04 -34.75
CA GLY A 62 4.91 10.42 -33.81
C GLY A 62 4.20 9.55 -32.76
N GLN A 63 3.01 9.92 -32.31
CA GLN A 63 2.23 9.12 -31.35
C GLN A 63 1.61 7.87 -31.99
N LEU A 64 1.19 7.94 -33.25
CA LEU A 64 0.68 6.78 -33.99
C LEU A 64 1.80 5.77 -34.29
N GLN A 65 2.97 6.26 -34.71
CA GLN A 65 4.15 5.43 -34.96
C GLN A 65 4.66 4.81 -33.65
N HIS A 66 4.82 5.60 -32.59
CA HIS A 66 5.17 5.10 -31.26
C HIS A 66 4.19 4.01 -30.76
N ARG A 67 2.88 4.14 -31.04
CA ARG A 67 1.89 3.12 -30.68
C ARG A 67 1.93 1.86 -31.55
N ALA A 68 2.35 1.97 -32.81
CA ALA A 68 2.62 0.80 -33.66
C ALA A 68 3.87 0.06 -33.16
N ASP A 69 4.89 0.83 -32.78
CA ASP A 69 6.18 0.30 -32.30
C ASP A 69 6.09 -0.28 -30.88
N GLN A 70 5.27 0.29 -29.99
CA GLN A 70 5.03 -0.21 -28.63
C GLN A 70 3.85 -1.19 -28.50
N GLY A 71 3.08 -1.37 -29.58
CA GLY A 71 1.93 -2.26 -29.65
C GLY A 71 2.16 -3.51 -30.52
N GLY A 72 3.33 -3.62 -31.15
CA GLY A 72 3.73 -4.78 -31.96
C GLY A 72 4.30 -5.90 -31.10
N HIS A 73 3.96 -7.14 -31.42
CA HIS A 73 4.70 -8.30 -30.92
C HIS A 73 6.15 -8.20 -31.42
N TRP A 74 7.12 -8.46 -30.53
CA TRP A 74 8.52 -8.63 -30.92
C TRP A 74 8.62 -9.64 -32.07
N THR A 75 9.44 -9.32 -33.06
CA THR A 75 9.80 -10.28 -34.11
C THR A 75 10.52 -11.48 -33.49
N THR A 76 10.51 -12.62 -34.18
CA THR A 76 11.26 -13.81 -33.74
C THR A 76 12.73 -13.49 -33.50
N ASP A 77 13.34 -12.68 -34.36
CA ASP A 77 14.74 -12.27 -34.23
C ASP A 77 14.97 -11.40 -32.98
N GLN A 78 14.06 -10.47 -32.69
CA GLN A 78 14.13 -9.66 -31.46
C GLN A 78 13.98 -10.53 -30.21
N MET A 79 13.07 -11.51 -30.22
CA MET A 79 12.90 -12.46 -29.11
C MET A 79 14.16 -13.30 -28.90
N SER A 80 14.76 -13.82 -29.97
CA SER A 80 16.02 -14.59 -29.88
C SER A 80 17.17 -13.77 -29.33
N ILE A 81 17.27 -12.48 -29.66
CA ILE A 81 18.32 -11.61 -29.13
C ILE A 81 18.07 -11.26 -27.67
N ILE A 82 16.80 -11.06 -27.25
CA ILE A 82 16.44 -10.90 -25.84
C ILE A 82 16.83 -12.12 -25.02
N GLU A 83 16.52 -13.33 -25.52
CA GLU A 83 16.86 -14.58 -24.85
C GLU A 83 18.38 -14.75 -24.71
N LEU A 84 19.14 -14.45 -25.76
CA LEU A 84 20.60 -14.48 -25.72
C LEU A 84 21.16 -13.49 -24.69
N ALA A 85 20.65 -12.26 -24.66
CA ALA A 85 21.09 -11.25 -23.71
C ALA A 85 20.80 -11.67 -22.26
N CYS A 86 19.60 -12.21 -21.98
CA CYS A 86 19.27 -12.73 -20.66
C CYS A 86 20.23 -13.84 -20.21
N PHE A 87 20.61 -14.74 -21.12
CA PHE A 87 21.55 -15.82 -20.83
C PHE A 87 22.95 -15.28 -20.47
N ASP A 88 23.48 -14.33 -21.26
CA ASP A 88 24.77 -13.70 -20.99
C ASP A 88 24.81 -13.00 -19.63
N PHE A 89 23.74 -12.26 -19.31
CA PHE A 89 23.65 -11.55 -18.04
C PHE A 89 23.53 -12.50 -16.86
N GLU A 90 22.79 -13.60 -16.99
CA GLU A 90 22.74 -14.61 -15.94
C GLU A 90 24.12 -15.22 -15.69
N ALA A 91 24.92 -15.45 -16.74
CA ALA A 91 26.29 -15.94 -16.62
C ALA A 91 27.21 -14.93 -15.91
N ILE A 92 27.11 -13.63 -16.22
CA ILE A 92 27.86 -12.57 -15.51
C ILE A 92 27.45 -12.54 -14.04
N VAL A 93 26.14 -12.57 -13.77
CA VAL A 93 25.56 -12.51 -12.43
C VAL A 93 26.02 -13.68 -11.57
N LYS A 94 25.96 -14.92 -12.08
CA LYS A 94 26.42 -16.11 -11.35
C LYS A 94 27.92 -16.09 -11.09
N ARG A 95 28.72 -15.58 -12.03
CA ARG A 95 30.17 -15.44 -11.85
C ARG A 95 30.53 -14.50 -10.71
N VAL A 96 29.80 -13.38 -10.56
CA VAL A 96 30.10 -12.35 -9.56
C VAL A 96 29.43 -12.63 -8.22
N LEU A 97 28.21 -13.15 -8.21
CA LEU A 97 27.37 -13.29 -7.02
C LEU A 97 27.18 -14.74 -6.56
N GLY A 98 27.74 -15.70 -7.28
CA GLY A 98 27.65 -17.14 -7.02
C GLY A 98 26.51 -17.83 -7.75
N GLU A 99 26.60 -19.16 -7.84
CA GLU A 99 25.66 -20.04 -8.57
C GLU A 99 24.22 -20.01 -8.04
N SER A 100 24.01 -19.58 -6.80
CA SER A 100 22.68 -19.39 -6.23
C SER A 100 21.96 -18.17 -6.80
N ALA A 101 22.69 -17.25 -7.44
CA ALA A 101 22.12 -16.08 -8.07
C ALA A 101 21.32 -16.47 -9.31
N GLN A 102 20.11 -15.93 -9.42
CA GLN A 102 19.20 -16.22 -10.52
C GLN A 102 18.66 -14.91 -11.10
N LEU A 103 18.45 -14.90 -12.42
CA LEU A 103 17.92 -13.76 -13.16
C LEU A 103 16.45 -14.02 -13.53
N LEU A 104 15.55 -13.10 -13.18
CA LEU A 104 14.14 -13.16 -13.62
C LEU A 104 13.81 -11.95 -14.47
N LYS A 105 12.99 -12.18 -15.50
CA LYS A 105 12.25 -11.11 -16.15
C LYS A 105 11.26 -10.52 -15.15
N ALA A 106 11.58 -9.35 -14.63
CA ALA A 106 10.64 -8.53 -13.89
C ALA A 106 9.83 -7.72 -14.93
N GLY A 107 8.53 -7.56 -14.73
CA GLY A 107 7.88 -6.40 -15.32
C GLY A 107 8.49 -5.12 -14.75
N SER A 108 8.19 -3.96 -15.33
CA SER A 108 8.74 -2.67 -14.88
C SER A 108 8.41 -2.39 -13.42
N PHE A 109 9.35 -2.79 -12.56
CA PHE A 109 9.21 -2.82 -11.11
C PHE A 109 9.48 -1.43 -10.50
N MET A 110 10.21 -0.58 -11.23
CA MET A 110 10.28 0.87 -11.00
C MET A 110 8.92 1.58 -11.17
N LYS A 111 7.94 0.91 -11.81
CA LYS A 111 6.54 1.34 -11.93
C LYS A 111 5.61 0.51 -11.03
N GLY A 112 6.15 -0.37 -10.20
CA GLY A 112 5.44 -1.26 -9.28
C GLY A 112 4.67 -2.41 -9.96
N THR A 113 5.21 -3.03 -11.02
CA THR A 113 4.43 -3.99 -11.84
C THR A 113 5.09 -5.35 -12.04
N ASP A 114 4.30 -6.43 -12.10
CA ASP A 114 4.75 -7.76 -12.57
C ASP A 114 4.28 -8.09 -14.01
N ILE A 115 4.05 -7.04 -14.82
CA ILE A 115 3.59 -7.18 -16.20
C ILE A 115 4.62 -6.54 -17.12
N ALA A 116 5.52 -7.36 -17.64
CA ALA A 116 6.44 -6.93 -18.68
C ALA A 116 5.64 -6.37 -19.86
N GLY A 117 5.84 -5.09 -20.18
CA GLY A 117 5.51 -4.59 -21.50
C GLY A 117 6.33 -5.36 -22.54
N GLU A 118 5.81 -5.50 -23.75
CA GLU A 118 6.56 -6.03 -24.90
C GLU A 118 7.63 -5.02 -25.39
N SER A 119 8.16 -4.16 -24.53
CA SER A 119 9.20 -3.16 -24.87
C SER A 119 10.29 -2.99 -23.79
N ASP A 120 10.00 -3.41 -22.55
CA ASP A 120 10.87 -3.19 -21.38
C ASP A 120 11.29 -4.58 -20.86
N VAL A 121 12.60 -4.87 -20.86
CA VAL A 121 13.16 -6.12 -20.29
C VAL A 121 13.83 -5.76 -18.97
N ASP A 122 13.04 -5.64 -17.91
CA ASP A 122 13.60 -5.45 -16.58
C ASP A 122 14.06 -6.81 -16.04
N LEU A 123 15.26 -6.85 -15.47
CA LEU A 123 15.85 -8.08 -14.95
C LEU A 123 16.13 -7.92 -13.46
N MET A 124 15.75 -8.92 -12.68
CA MET A 124 15.95 -8.95 -11.24
C MET A 124 16.87 -10.10 -10.84
N VAL A 125 17.81 -9.80 -9.95
CA VAL A 125 18.72 -10.79 -9.36
C VAL A 125 18.20 -11.21 -7.98
N PHE A 126 18.17 -12.51 -7.70
CA PHE A 126 17.78 -13.05 -6.39
C PHE A 126 18.70 -14.18 -5.93
N GLY A 127 18.70 -14.47 -4.62
CA GLY A 127 19.45 -15.60 -4.04
C GLY A 127 20.87 -15.28 -3.56
N CYS A 128 21.22 -13.99 -3.43
CA CYS A 128 22.58 -13.54 -3.10
C CYS A 128 22.69 -12.53 -1.93
N GLY A 129 21.58 -12.17 -1.26
CA GLY A 129 21.59 -11.13 -0.21
C GLY A 129 21.93 -9.72 -0.75
N PRO A 130 22.22 -8.75 0.13
CA PRO A 130 22.62 -7.40 -0.27
C PRO A 130 23.94 -7.42 -1.08
N ILE A 131 23.97 -6.72 -2.21
CA ILE A 131 25.17 -6.61 -3.04
C ILE A 131 26.03 -5.44 -2.52
N GLY A 132 27.28 -5.75 -2.16
CA GLY A 132 28.27 -4.74 -1.79
C GLY A 132 28.87 -4.00 -2.99
N GLU A 133 29.54 -2.88 -2.73
CA GLU A 133 30.13 -2.00 -3.75
C GLU A 133 31.17 -2.69 -4.64
N SER A 134 31.94 -3.64 -4.09
CA SER A 134 32.91 -4.46 -4.84
C SER A 134 32.22 -5.34 -5.88
N ASN A 135 31.21 -6.10 -5.46
CA ASN A 135 30.43 -6.96 -6.35
C ASN A 135 29.65 -6.14 -7.38
N TRP A 136 29.16 -4.95 -7.01
CA TRP A 136 28.54 -4.02 -7.94
C TRP A 136 29.49 -3.59 -9.06
N SER A 137 30.73 -3.25 -8.71
CA SER A 137 31.75 -2.83 -9.68
C SER A 137 32.10 -3.96 -10.65
N LEU A 138 32.25 -5.19 -10.13
CA LEU A 138 32.51 -6.38 -10.93
C LEU A 138 31.36 -6.73 -11.89
N LEU A 139 30.10 -6.52 -11.49
CA LEU A 139 28.96 -6.68 -12.40
C LEU A 139 29.02 -5.67 -13.55
N VAL A 140 29.30 -4.40 -13.26
CA VAL A 140 29.42 -3.34 -14.27
C VAL A 140 30.55 -3.63 -15.24
N GLU A 141 31.71 -4.08 -14.74
CA GLU A 141 32.87 -4.46 -15.57
C GLU A 141 32.57 -5.69 -16.43
N GLY A 142 31.99 -6.74 -15.85
CA GLY A 142 31.59 -7.94 -16.59
C GLY A 142 30.57 -7.69 -17.71
N ILE A 143 29.69 -6.70 -17.54
CA ILE A 143 28.77 -6.25 -18.60
C ILE A 143 29.53 -5.51 -19.71
N LYS A 144 30.46 -4.61 -19.36
CA LYS A 144 31.24 -3.82 -20.35
C LYS A 144 32.15 -4.68 -21.21
N GLU A 145 32.78 -5.70 -20.62
CA GLU A 145 33.75 -6.56 -21.29
C GLU A 145 33.12 -7.71 -22.08
N HIS A 146 31.79 -7.86 -22.02
CA HIS A 146 31.11 -8.97 -22.68
C HIS A 146 31.17 -8.85 -24.22
N GLN A 147 31.31 -10.00 -24.88
CA GLN A 147 31.59 -10.11 -26.31
C GLN A 147 30.47 -9.59 -27.24
N HIS A 148 29.27 -9.33 -26.71
CA HIS A 148 28.10 -8.95 -27.50
C HIS A 148 27.90 -7.42 -27.63
N GLY A 149 28.85 -6.61 -27.14
CA GLY A 149 28.91 -5.17 -27.42
C GLY A 149 27.83 -4.35 -26.69
N TYR A 150 27.50 -4.73 -25.47
CA TYR A 150 26.54 -4.02 -24.62
C TYR A 150 27.01 -2.61 -24.27
N LYS A 151 26.10 -1.63 -24.31
CA LYS A 151 26.40 -0.25 -23.92
C LYS A 151 25.69 0.11 -22.63
N ILE A 152 26.45 0.42 -21.59
CA ILE A 152 25.89 0.95 -20.34
C ILE A 152 25.53 2.43 -20.54
N GLN A 153 24.24 2.74 -20.39
CA GLN A 153 23.69 4.08 -20.53
C GLN A 153 23.78 4.88 -19.22
N SER A 154 23.54 4.22 -18.08
CA SER A 154 23.70 4.82 -16.74
C SER A 154 23.75 3.73 -15.66
N THR A 155 24.29 4.08 -14.50
CA THR A 155 24.27 3.24 -13.30
C THR A 155 23.85 4.06 -12.08
N ASN A 156 23.16 3.44 -11.12
CA ASN A 156 22.95 3.95 -9.76
C ASN A 156 22.96 2.75 -8.78
N PRO A 157 23.00 2.96 -7.45
CA PRO A 157 23.11 1.87 -6.48
C PRO A 157 21.98 0.83 -6.47
N ARG A 158 20.92 1.03 -7.27
CA ARG A 158 19.78 0.12 -7.44
C ARG A 158 19.68 -0.41 -8.86
N CYS A 159 20.18 0.30 -9.87
CA CYS A 159 20.08 -0.17 -11.24
C CYS A 159 21.25 0.12 -12.19
N ILE A 160 21.43 -0.80 -13.14
CA ILE A 160 22.30 -0.65 -14.31
C ILE A 160 21.38 -0.56 -15.54
N HIS A 161 21.54 0.46 -16.37
CA HIS A 161 20.80 0.59 -17.62
C HIS A 161 21.69 0.17 -18.78
N VAL A 162 21.31 -0.90 -19.49
CA VAL A 162 22.09 -1.48 -20.59
C VAL A 162 21.30 -1.44 -21.89
N GLU A 163 21.99 -1.12 -22.98
CA GLU A 163 21.49 -1.14 -24.37
C GLU A 163 22.17 -2.27 -25.16
N ALA A 164 21.36 -3.06 -25.88
CA ALA A 164 21.79 -4.20 -26.70
C ALA A 164 21.43 -4.04 -28.20
N ARG A 165 22.11 -4.79 -29.09
CA ARG A 165 22.08 -4.63 -30.56
C ARG A 165 20.84 -5.18 -31.28
N CYS A 166 19.63 -4.86 -30.82
CA CYS A 166 18.37 -5.34 -31.45
C CYS A 166 17.19 -4.35 -31.35
N GLY A 167 17.44 -3.09 -31.71
CA GLY A 167 16.52 -2.00 -31.38
C GLY A 167 16.69 -1.61 -29.91
N TYR A 168 16.09 -0.49 -29.52
CA TYR A 168 16.21 0.16 -28.20
C TYR A 168 15.73 -0.75 -27.04
N ILE A 169 16.42 -1.84 -26.75
CA ILE A 169 16.16 -2.64 -25.56
C ILE A 169 16.88 -1.95 -24.42
N ARG A 170 16.09 -1.28 -23.58
CA ARG A 170 16.53 -0.82 -22.28
C ARG A 170 16.37 -1.98 -21.31
N ILE A 171 17.51 -2.50 -20.84
CA ILE A 171 17.53 -3.50 -19.77
C ILE A 171 17.85 -2.75 -18.49
N GLU A 172 16.85 -2.61 -17.61
CA GLU A 172 17.05 -2.07 -16.28
C GLU A 172 17.32 -3.24 -15.32
N PHE A 173 18.53 -3.29 -14.77
CA PHE A 173 18.92 -4.27 -13.77
C PHE A 173 18.50 -3.75 -12.39
N ASP A 174 17.33 -4.11 -11.85
CA ASP A 174 16.97 -3.68 -10.49
C ASP A 174 17.54 -4.71 -9.49
N VAL A 175 18.62 -4.34 -8.81
CA VAL A 175 19.19 -5.13 -7.72
C VAL A 175 18.43 -4.76 -6.45
N VAL A 176 17.39 -5.54 -6.16
CA VAL A 176 16.56 -5.34 -4.97
C VAL A 176 17.33 -5.79 -3.72
N ALA A 177 18.22 -4.94 -3.21
CA ALA A 177 18.90 -5.16 -1.93
C ALA A 177 18.02 -4.79 -0.71
N GLN A 178 16.84 -4.16 -0.92
CA GLN A 178 15.97 -3.71 0.17
C GLN A 178 14.50 -3.99 -0.10
N GLN A 179 13.82 -4.51 0.92
CA GLN A 179 12.38 -4.71 1.05
C GLN A 179 11.57 -3.58 0.38
N ARG A 180 11.01 -3.85 -0.81
CA ARG A 180 9.91 -3.03 -1.35
C ARG A 180 8.58 -3.65 -0.93
N GLN A 181 7.57 -2.80 -0.75
CA GLN A 181 6.23 -3.20 -0.31
C GLN A 181 5.70 -4.35 -1.20
N GLY A 182 5.41 -5.50 -0.59
CA GLY A 182 4.88 -6.69 -1.28
C GLY A 182 5.89 -7.78 -1.67
N PHE A 183 7.21 -7.56 -1.54
CA PHE A 183 8.23 -8.53 -1.97
C PHE A 183 9.33 -8.71 -0.90
N PRO A 184 9.27 -9.78 -0.09
CA PRO A 184 10.31 -10.05 0.89
C PRO A 184 11.63 -10.48 0.22
N PRO A 185 12.79 -10.17 0.81
CA PRO A 185 14.09 -10.56 0.27
C PRO A 185 14.20 -12.08 0.16
N ASN A 186 14.82 -12.55 -0.93
CA ASN A 186 15.07 -13.96 -1.22
C ASN A 186 13.82 -14.84 -1.45
N GLN A 187 12.63 -14.26 -1.62
CA GLN A 187 11.46 -15.00 -2.08
C GLN A 187 11.18 -14.70 -3.55
N LYS A 188 11.04 -15.76 -4.35
CA LYS A 188 10.65 -15.62 -5.75
C LYS A 188 9.28 -14.92 -5.84
N PRO A 189 9.15 -13.82 -6.62
CA PRO A 189 7.86 -13.18 -6.86
C PRO A 189 6.82 -14.20 -7.34
N THR A 190 5.61 -14.13 -6.76
CA THR A 190 4.47 -14.87 -7.29
C THR A 190 3.76 -14.00 -8.30
N ASN A 191 3.72 -14.45 -9.57
CA ASN A 191 2.92 -13.77 -10.57
C ASN A 191 1.43 -14.05 -10.35
N LEU A 192 0.77 -13.11 -9.68
CA LEU A 192 -0.66 -13.15 -9.34
C LEU A 192 -1.55 -13.28 -10.58
N PHE A 193 -1.03 -12.96 -11.77
CA PHE A 193 -1.75 -12.99 -13.04
C PHE A 193 -1.35 -14.12 -13.98
N LYS A 194 -0.50 -15.06 -13.57
CA LYS A 194 0.02 -16.16 -14.42
C LYS A 194 -1.08 -16.86 -15.22
N ASN A 195 -2.22 -17.08 -14.58
CA ASN A 195 -3.39 -17.75 -15.18
C ASN A 195 -4.57 -16.80 -15.41
N ASN A 196 -4.37 -15.48 -15.29
CA ASN A 196 -5.42 -14.47 -15.33
C ASN A 196 -5.08 -13.33 -16.30
N ARG A 197 -5.13 -13.67 -17.60
CA ARG A 197 -4.78 -12.74 -18.68
C ARG A 197 -5.69 -11.50 -18.74
N VAL A 198 -6.93 -11.62 -18.30
CA VAL A 198 -7.90 -10.51 -18.29
C VAL A 198 -7.44 -9.43 -17.30
N ALA A 199 -7.14 -9.81 -16.07
CA ALA A 199 -6.64 -8.87 -15.07
C ALA A 199 -5.25 -8.32 -15.44
N ALA A 200 -4.35 -9.16 -15.97
CA ALA A 200 -3.05 -8.69 -16.47
C ALA A 200 -3.21 -7.57 -17.50
N ARG A 201 -4.11 -7.76 -18.47
CA ARG A 201 -4.33 -6.78 -19.53
C ARG A 201 -5.06 -5.53 -19.02
N ALA A 202 -5.98 -5.67 -18.06
CA ALA A 202 -6.62 -4.53 -17.40
C ALA A 202 -5.59 -3.65 -16.68
N VAL A 203 -4.71 -4.25 -15.88
CA VAL A 203 -3.60 -3.56 -15.21
C VAL A 203 -2.71 -2.81 -16.21
N ARG A 204 -2.31 -3.47 -17.32
CA ARG A 204 -1.50 -2.83 -18.39
C ARG A 204 -2.21 -1.59 -18.94
N ASN A 205 -3.50 -1.70 -19.27
CA ASN A 205 -4.26 -0.60 -19.86
C ASN A 205 -4.39 0.58 -18.90
N ILE A 206 -4.75 0.35 -17.63
CA ILE A 206 -4.86 1.41 -16.61
C ILE A 206 -3.55 2.18 -16.46
N LYS A 207 -2.42 1.46 -16.43
CA LYS A 207 -1.09 2.05 -16.32
C LYS A 207 -0.73 2.94 -17.50
N MET A 208 -1.03 2.50 -18.73
CA MET A 208 -0.81 3.32 -19.92
C MET A 208 -1.67 4.60 -19.87
N ASP A 209 -2.95 4.48 -19.52
CA ASP A 209 -3.86 5.62 -19.47
C ASP A 209 -3.42 6.66 -18.42
N PHE A 210 -2.94 6.23 -17.25
CA PHE A 210 -2.39 7.13 -16.23
C PHE A 210 -1.08 7.80 -16.64
N LYS A 211 -0.22 7.09 -17.38
CA LYS A 211 1.02 7.67 -17.92
C LYS A 211 0.71 8.74 -18.98
N GLU A 212 -0.27 8.50 -19.86
CA GLU A 212 -0.66 9.44 -20.91
C GLU A 212 -1.40 10.66 -20.39
N SER A 213 -2.25 10.50 -19.37
CA SER A 213 -2.98 11.61 -18.74
C SER A 213 -2.11 12.47 -17.81
N GLY A 214 -0.91 12.02 -17.45
CA GLY A 214 -0.08 12.68 -16.43
C GLY A 214 -0.61 12.48 -15.01
N GLU A 215 -1.61 11.62 -14.82
CA GLU A 215 -2.22 11.29 -13.52
C GLU A 215 -1.46 10.20 -12.75
N GLY A 216 -0.15 10.06 -12.97
CA GLY A 216 0.72 9.03 -12.37
C GLY A 216 0.86 9.14 -10.85
N ARG A 217 -0.20 8.85 -10.10
CA ARG A 217 -0.27 8.97 -8.64
C ARG A 217 -0.33 7.63 -7.90
N PHE A 218 -0.66 6.53 -8.60
CA PHE A 218 -0.75 5.20 -8.01
C PHE A 218 0.44 4.35 -8.43
N SER A 219 1.03 3.66 -7.46
CA SER A 219 2.00 2.61 -7.73
C SER A 219 1.34 1.45 -8.47
N GLY A 220 2.12 0.70 -9.24
CA GLY A 220 1.58 -0.46 -9.93
C GLY A 220 1.04 -1.54 -8.98
N TYR A 221 1.54 -1.63 -7.74
CA TYR A 221 1.03 -2.53 -6.70
C TYR A 221 -0.39 -2.15 -6.28
N GLU A 222 -0.66 -0.84 -6.13
CA GLU A 222 -2.01 -0.35 -5.84
C GLU A 222 -2.98 -0.67 -6.98
N ILE A 223 -2.53 -0.49 -8.23
CA ILE A 223 -3.33 -0.82 -9.42
C ILE A 223 -3.61 -2.34 -9.50
N GLU A 224 -2.61 -3.18 -9.23
CA GLU A 224 -2.73 -4.64 -9.30
C GLU A 224 -3.71 -5.17 -8.26
N ASN A 225 -3.58 -4.74 -7.00
CA ASN A 225 -4.51 -5.14 -5.95
C ASN A 225 -5.93 -4.61 -6.22
N MET A 226 -6.06 -3.38 -6.73
CA MET A 226 -7.39 -2.84 -7.06
C MET A 226 -8.05 -3.66 -8.17
N VAL A 227 -7.32 -4.01 -9.22
CA VAL A 227 -7.86 -4.83 -10.31
C VAL A 227 -8.29 -6.20 -9.79
N LEU A 228 -7.48 -6.85 -8.95
CA LEU A 228 -7.83 -8.14 -8.36
C LEU A 228 -9.08 -8.03 -7.47
N ALA A 229 -9.16 -7.00 -6.63
CA ALA A 229 -10.30 -6.75 -5.75
C ALA A 229 -11.60 -6.50 -6.54
N GLU A 230 -11.55 -5.66 -7.57
CA GLU A 230 -12.73 -5.39 -8.42
C GLU A 230 -13.11 -6.61 -9.26
N GLN A 231 -12.15 -7.40 -9.73
CA GLN A 231 -12.44 -8.62 -10.46
C GLN A 231 -13.18 -9.65 -9.60
N GLN A 232 -12.81 -9.74 -8.32
CA GLN A 232 -13.47 -10.63 -7.36
C GLN A 232 -14.93 -10.22 -7.11
N LYS A 233 -15.24 -8.92 -7.15
CA LYS A 233 -16.60 -8.38 -7.00
C LYS A 233 -17.47 -8.60 -8.25
N LEU A 234 -16.87 -8.59 -9.44
CA LEU A 234 -17.60 -8.50 -10.71
C LEU A 234 -17.95 -9.83 -11.38
N SER A 235 -17.62 -10.99 -10.79
CA SER A 235 -17.92 -12.35 -11.29
C SER A 235 -17.76 -12.51 -12.81
N THR A 236 -16.54 -12.83 -13.26
CA THR A 236 -16.14 -12.94 -14.69
C THR A 236 -16.40 -11.68 -15.53
N PRO A 237 -15.83 -10.51 -15.14
CA PRO A 237 -15.98 -9.30 -15.95
C PRO A 237 -15.24 -9.41 -17.28
N GLY A 238 -15.84 -8.84 -18.33
CA GLY A 238 -15.10 -8.45 -19.53
C GLY A 238 -14.05 -7.39 -19.19
N ILE A 239 -12.99 -7.31 -20.00
CA ILE A 239 -11.82 -6.47 -19.71
C ILE A 239 -12.17 -4.99 -19.51
N ASP A 240 -13.08 -4.41 -20.29
CA ASP A 240 -13.45 -3.00 -20.18
C ASP A 240 -14.18 -2.70 -18.89
N LYS A 241 -15.15 -3.54 -18.52
CA LYS A 241 -15.88 -3.42 -17.26
C LYS A 241 -14.93 -3.48 -16.05
N LEU A 242 -13.91 -4.33 -16.12
CA LEU A 242 -12.89 -4.43 -15.08
C LEU A 242 -12.00 -3.18 -15.01
N ILE A 243 -11.61 -2.62 -16.16
CA ILE A 243 -10.80 -1.39 -16.24
C ILE A 243 -11.58 -0.21 -15.64
N ASP A 244 -12.82 -0.03 -16.04
CA ASP A 244 -13.65 1.09 -15.59
C ASP A 244 -13.91 1.03 -14.09
N ALA A 245 -14.26 -0.16 -13.57
CA ALA A 245 -14.45 -0.38 -12.14
C ALA A 245 -13.17 -0.09 -11.34
N ALA A 246 -12.03 -0.62 -11.77
CA ALA A 246 -10.76 -0.40 -11.10
C ALA A 246 -10.34 1.09 -11.11
N LYS A 247 -10.54 1.80 -12.23
CA LYS A 247 -10.26 3.25 -12.29
C LYS A 247 -11.17 4.06 -11.36
N ALA A 248 -12.47 3.75 -11.34
CA ALA A 248 -13.42 4.41 -10.45
C ALA A 248 -13.05 4.17 -8.97
N ALA A 249 -12.68 2.95 -8.61
CA ALA A 249 -12.23 2.61 -7.26
C ALA A 249 -10.94 3.33 -6.87
N LEU A 250 -9.94 3.41 -7.78
CA LEU A 250 -8.72 4.19 -7.58
C LEU A 250 -9.03 5.67 -7.36
N GLN A 251 -9.87 6.28 -8.20
CA GLN A 251 -10.28 7.68 -8.04
C GLN A 251 -10.99 7.94 -6.70
N SER A 252 -11.87 7.03 -6.29
CA SER A 252 -12.54 7.10 -4.99
C SER A 252 -11.54 7.03 -3.83
N ASP A 253 -10.59 6.07 -3.86
CA ASP A 253 -9.53 5.95 -2.86
C ASP A 253 -8.69 7.23 -2.77
N MET A 254 -8.33 7.85 -3.90
CA MET A 254 -7.63 9.14 -3.89
C MET A 254 -8.46 10.26 -3.25
N LEU A 255 -9.75 10.36 -3.56
CA LEU A 255 -10.63 11.37 -2.95
C LEU A 255 -10.74 11.15 -1.44
N GLN A 256 -10.82 9.90 -1.00
CA GLN A 256 -10.81 9.56 0.42
C GLN A 256 -9.47 9.93 1.06
N ARG A 257 -8.32 9.59 0.45
CA ARG A 257 -6.98 9.97 0.93
C ARG A 257 -6.81 11.49 1.06
N ARG A 258 -7.44 12.30 0.21
CA ARG A 258 -7.42 13.77 0.34
C ARG A 258 -8.23 14.29 1.54
N LYS A 259 -9.29 13.57 1.93
CA LYS A 259 -10.10 13.88 3.11
C LYS A 259 -9.48 13.34 4.40
N ARG A 260 -8.48 12.46 4.29
CA ARG A 260 -7.82 11.87 5.45
C ARG A 260 -7.12 12.95 6.30
N PRO A 261 -7.20 12.84 7.63
CA PRO A 261 -6.50 13.75 8.54
C PRO A 261 -4.98 13.75 8.30
N ARG A 262 -4.35 14.91 8.47
CA ARG A 262 -2.89 15.06 8.30
C ARG A 262 -2.09 14.77 9.57
N THR A 263 -2.77 14.64 10.71
CA THR A 263 -2.18 14.55 12.05
C THR A 263 -2.70 13.31 12.77
N ALA A 264 -1.88 12.70 13.62
CA ALA A 264 -2.33 11.68 14.56
C ALA A 264 -3.31 12.23 15.62
N SER A 265 -3.30 13.54 15.89
CA SER A 265 -4.22 14.13 16.87
C SER A 265 -5.56 14.47 16.21
N ARG A 266 -6.66 14.06 16.86
CA ARG A 266 -8.02 14.57 16.61
C ARG A 266 -8.35 15.60 17.70
N GLU A 267 -8.18 16.87 17.34
CA GLU A 267 -8.36 18.00 18.26
C GLU A 267 -9.82 18.29 18.57
N ASN A 268 -10.06 18.79 19.78
CA ASN A 268 -11.34 19.40 20.14
C ASN A 268 -11.36 20.88 19.74
N HIS A 269 -12.18 21.23 18.75
CA HIS A 269 -12.34 22.62 18.26
C HIS A 269 -13.55 23.34 18.86
N ALA A 270 -14.19 22.78 19.88
CA ALA A 270 -15.33 23.41 20.54
C ALA A 270 -14.87 24.51 21.50
N SER A 271 -15.67 25.57 21.63
CA SER A 271 -15.49 26.61 22.65
C SER A 271 -16.48 26.49 23.82
N GLU A 272 -17.57 25.76 23.61
CA GLU A 272 -18.60 25.48 24.63
C GLU A 272 -19.43 24.24 24.26
N CYS A 273 -20.07 23.63 25.26
CA CYS A 273 -21.04 22.56 25.08
C CYS A 273 -22.08 22.58 26.21
N THR A 274 -23.26 22.03 25.94
CA THR A 274 -24.27 21.72 26.95
C THR A 274 -24.25 20.23 27.25
N THR A 275 -24.60 19.83 28.47
CA THR A 275 -24.63 18.43 28.90
C THR A 275 -25.85 18.18 29.78
N ASN A 276 -26.55 17.06 29.56
CA ASN A 276 -27.58 16.59 30.48
C ASN A 276 -26.97 15.70 31.60
N TRP A 277 -26.75 16.28 32.78
CA TRP A 277 -26.14 15.62 33.94
C TRP A 277 -26.96 14.45 34.52
N ASN A 278 -28.23 14.31 34.14
CA ASN A 278 -29.07 13.21 34.61
C ASN A 278 -28.93 11.93 33.77
N ASN A 279 -28.27 11.99 32.61
CA ASN A 279 -28.19 10.88 31.66
C ASN A 279 -26.74 10.51 31.34
N ALA A 280 -26.07 9.81 32.26
CA ALA A 280 -24.75 9.26 31.99
C ALA A 280 -24.87 8.06 31.03
N ILE A 281 -24.06 8.04 29.97
CA ILE A 281 -24.05 6.96 28.97
C ILE A 281 -23.08 5.83 29.33
N ALA A 282 -22.12 6.11 30.19
CA ALA A 282 -21.21 5.12 30.73
C ALA A 282 -20.67 5.57 32.09
N GLU A 283 -20.26 4.62 32.91
CA GLU A 283 -19.68 4.86 34.21
C GLU A 283 -18.49 3.92 34.41
N GLY A 284 -17.31 4.51 34.63
CA GLY A 284 -16.11 3.78 35.02
C GLY A 284 -15.92 3.80 36.54
N GLN A 285 -14.77 3.33 37.01
CA GLN A 285 -14.46 3.32 38.45
C GLN A 285 -14.42 4.74 39.04
N PHE A 286 -13.78 5.68 38.33
CA PHE A 286 -13.56 7.06 38.83
C PHE A 286 -14.36 8.14 38.10
N ARG A 287 -14.95 7.83 36.94
CA ARG A 287 -15.52 8.83 36.04
C ARG A 287 -16.91 8.45 35.55
N ARG A 288 -17.76 9.45 35.37
CA ARG A 288 -19.03 9.35 34.63
C ARG A 288 -18.84 9.99 33.26
N VAL A 289 -19.43 9.39 32.25
CA VAL A 289 -19.34 9.83 30.86
C VAL A 289 -20.73 10.26 30.41
N PHE A 290 -20.81 11.47 29.87
CA PHE A 290 -22.03 12.07 29.33
C PHE A 290 -21.86 12.28 27.84
N LYS A 291 -22.96 12.10 27.10
CA LYS A 291 -23.01 12.23 25.65
C LYS A 291 -23.90 13.39 25.26
N GLU A 292 -23.38 14.25 24.41
CA GLU A 292 -24.15 15.15 23.56
C GLU A 292 -23.47 15.21 22.18
N LYS A 293 -23.20 16.42 21.65
CA LYS A 293 -22.31 16.63 20.50
C LYS A 293 -20.85 16.23 20.79
N TYR A 294 -20.47 16.24 22.06
CA TYR A 294 -19.15 15.87 22.58
C TYR A 294 -19.30 14.81 23.67
N THR A 295 -18.19 14.15 23.98
CA THR A 295 -18.06 13.29 25.15
C THR A 295 -17.53 14.13 26.30
N VAL A 296 -18.27 14.18 27.41
CA VAL A 296 -17.85 14.88 28.64
C VAL A 296 -17.57 13.85 29.73
N LYS A 297 -16.36 13.86 30.26
CA LYS A 297 -15.90 12.94 31.31
C LYS A 297 -15.63 13.71 32.60
N VAL A 298 -16.39 13.41 33.64
CA VAL A 298 -16.27 14.07 34.96
C VAL A 298 -15.92 13.04 36.01
N PHE A 299 -15.08 13.43 36.96
CA PHE A 299 -14.78 12.62 38.14
C PHE A 299 -16.01 12.47 39.05
N LYS A 300 -16.07 11.34 39.76
CA LYS A 300 -17.07 11.13 40.81
C LYS A 300 -16.71 11.94 42.06
N ASP A 301 -17.72 12.39 42.78
CA ASP A 301 -17.54 13.13 44.04
C ASP A 301 -16.68 12.33 45.04
N GLY A 302 -15.79 13.01 45.75
CA GLY A 302 -14.83 12.40 46.68
C GLY A 302 -13.51 11.95 46.06
N THR A 303 -13.26 12.25 44.78
CA THR A 303 -11.99 11.95 44.08
C THR A 303 -11.18 13.19 43.71
N GLU A 304 -11.55 14.36 44.24
CA GLU A 304 -11.00 15.68 43.90
C GLU A 304 -9.51 15.80 44.21
N ALA A 305 -9.02 15.09 45.23
CA ALA A 305 -7.61 15.10 45.64
C ALA A 305 -6.65 14.54 44.58
N PHE A 306 -7.16 13.78 43.59
CA PHE A 306 -6.37 13.16 42.53
C PHE A 306 -6.55 13.86 41.17
N GLU A 307 -7.36 14.92 41.13
CA GLU A 307 -7.84 15.50 39.87
C GLU A 307 -6.71 16.16 39.06
N ASP A 308 -5.80 16.91 39.70
CA ASP A 308 -4.66 17.58 39.04
C ASP A 308 -3.69 16.59 38.41
N SER A 309 -3.20 15.62 39.21
CA SER A 309 -2.25 14.61 38.74
C SER A 309 -2.87 13.76 37.64
N PHE A 310 -4.14 13.39 37.78
CA PHE A 310 -4.81 12.54 36.80
C PHE A 310 -5.00 13.24 35.45
N PHE A 311 -5.42 14.51 35.41
CA PHE A 311 -5.54 15.21 34.13
C PHE A 311 -4.18 15.40 33.46
N ALA A 312 -3.13 15.74 34.24
CA ALA A 312 -1.78 15.86 33.72
C ALA A 312 -1.27 14.51 33.17
N GLU A 313 -1.47 13.42 33.91
CA GLU A 313 -1.11 12.06 33.48
C GLU A 313 -1.89 11.65 32.22
N ALA A 314 -3.21 11.89 32.19
CA ALA A 314 -4.04 11.56 31.02
C ALA A 314 -3.58 12.31 29.76
N LEU A 315 -3.25 13.60 29.88
CA LEU A 315 -2.71 14.39 28.77
C LEU A 315 -1.31 13.90 28.35
N ALA A 316 -0.44 13.54 29.31
CA ALA A 316 0.88 12.99 29.02
C ALA A 316 0.81 11.64 28.29
N VAL A 317 -0.15 10.79 28.64
CA VAL A 317 -0.42 9.52 27.94
C VAL A 317 -0.88 9.79 26.50
N VAL A 318 -1.80 10.75 26.30
CA VAL A 318 -2.27 11.14 24.96
C VAL A 318 -1.14 11.73 24.12
N ASP A 319 -0.31 12.61 24.69
CA ASP A 319 0.85 13.20 24.01
C ASP A 319 1.81 12.12 23.50
N LYS A 320 2.15 11.17 24.37
CA LYS A 320 3.05 10.08 24.00
C LYS A 320 2.41 9.12 22.98
N THR A 321 1.10 8.88 23.11
CA THR A 321 0.33 8.10 22.14
C THR A 321 0.31 8.77 20.78
N ASN A 322 0.15 10.09 20.72
CA ASN A 322 0.19 10.86 19.49
C ASN A 322 1.55 10.72 18.78
N GLU A 323 2.66 10.82 19.51
CA GLU A 323 4.00 10.61 18.96
C GLU A 323 4.18 9.20 18.35
N ILE A 324 3.70 8.17 19.06
CA ILE A 324 3.73 6.78 18.60
C ILE A 324 2.90 6.61 17.32
N ILE A 325 1.67 7.15 17.31
CA ILE A 325 0.77 7.05 16.16
C ILE A 325 1.31 7.83 14.96
N ASP A 326 1.86 9.03 15.16
CA ASP A 326 2.49 9.81 14.08
C ASP A 326 3.65 9.05 13.43
N ALA A 327 4.45 8.31 14.23
CA ALA A 327 5.49 7.45 13.71
C ALA A 327 4.91 6.21 13.00
N PHE A 328 3.87 5.58 13.58
CA PHE A 328 3.22 4.40 13.01
C PHE A 328 2.54 4.69 11.67
N ASN A 329 1.86 5.82 11.55
CA ASN A 329 1.22 6.26 10.30
C ASN A 329 2.23 6.51 9.16
N LYS A 330 3.52 6.69 9.48
CA LYS A 330 4.61 6.81 8.48
C LYS A 330 5.15 5.45 8.06
N VAL A 331 4.82 4.37 8.78
CA VAL A 331 5.20 3.00 8.40
C VAL A 331 4.39 2.59 7.19
N LYS A 332 5.05 2.51 6.03
CA LYS A 332 4.42 2.20 4.73
C LYS A 332 3.68 0.86 4.67
N LYS A 333 3.86 -0.01 5.67
CA LYS A 333 3.18 -1.31 5.77
C LYS A 333 1.69 -1.15 6.14
N PHE A 334 1.30 -0.02 6.72
CA PHE A 334 -0.05 0.25 7.18
C PHE A 334 -0.71 1.31 6.28
N ASN A 335 -1.72 0.91 5.50
CA ASN A 335 -2.37 1.81 4.52
C ASN A 335 -3.56 2.59 5.10
N HIS A 336 -3.85 2.39 6.39
CA HIS A 336 -4.89 3.09 7.11
C HIS A 336 -4.27 4.20 7.97
N LEU A 337 -5.08 5.11 8.49
CA LEU A 337 -4.60 6.08 9.47
C LEU A 337 -5.17 5.75 10.83
N VAL A 338 -4.35 5.96 11.84
CA VAL A 338 -4.80 5.97 13.23
C VAL A 338 -4.72 7.41 13.74
N GLN A 339 -5.70 7.81 14.54
CA GLN A 339 -5.69 9.04 15.30
C GLN A 339 -6.00 8.74 16.77
N VAL A 340 -5.61 9.65 17.64
CA VAL A 340 -6.04 9.69 19.05
C VAL A 340 -6.75 11.01 19.32
N CYS A 341 -7.89 10.95 20.00
CA CYS A 341 -8.58 12.13 20.50
C CYS A 341 -7.72 12.83 21.53
N ARG A 342 -7.50 14.14 21.33
CA ARG A 342 -6.91 15.00 22.35
C ARG A 342 -8.04 15.66 23.15
N PRO A 343 -8.26 15.26 24.41
CA PRO A 343 -9.26 15.91 25.24
C PRO A 343 -8.78 17.30 25.66
N ALA A 344 -9.73 18.21 25.87
CA ALA A 344 -9.49 19.51 26.49
C ALA A 344 -10.02 19.51 27.93
N VAL A 345 -9.27 20.14 28.84
CA VAL A 345 -9.71 20.33 30.23
C VAL A 345 -10.62 21.55 30.29
N TRP A 346 -11.89 21.35 30.60
CA TRP A 346 -12.90 22.39 30.72
C TRP A 346 -13.41 22.47 32.16
N HIS A 347 -14.14 23.54 32.49
CA HIS A 347 -14.88 23.69 33.74
C HIS A 347 -16.30 24.15 33.43
N THR A 348 -17.24 23.92 34.35
CA THR A 348 -18.57 24.54 34.22
C THR A 348 -18.46 26.06 34.40
N ARG A 349 -19.48 26.82 33.97
CA ARG A 349 -19.52 28.27 34.19
C ARG A 349 -19.72 28.62 35.67
N ASP A 350 -20.46 27.77 36.39
CA ASP A 350 -20.95 28.06 37.75
C ASP A 350 -20.19 27.30 38.85
N SER A 351 -19.25 26.42 38.48
CA SER A 351 -18.45 25.64 39.43
C SER A 351 -17.00 25.47 38.95
N LYS A 352 -16.09 25.20 39.89
CA LYS A 352 -14.69 24.86 39.60
C LYS A 352 -14.48 23.41 39.20
N GLN A 353 -15.54 22.60 39.08
CA GLN A 353 -15.39 21.20 38.71
C GLN A 353 -14.87 21.10 37.28
N ARG A 354 -13.76 20.39 37.12
CA ARG A 354 -13.13 20.20 35.84
C ARG A 354 -13.60 18.91 35.17
N MET A 355 -13.43 18.87 33.86
CA MET A 355 -13.86 17.76 33.03
C MET A 355 -12.97 17.64 31.81
N LEU A 356 -12.86 16.42 31.27
CA LEU A 356 -12.29 16.21 29.93
C LEU A 356 -13.41 16.24 28.91
N VAL A 357 -13.23 17.06 27.88
CA VAL A 357 -14.14 17.16 26.74
C VAL A 357 -13.42 16.80 25.47
N GLU A 358 -13.96 15.83 24.73
CA GLU A 358 -13.42 15.35 23.46
C GLU A 358 -14.53 15.13 22.43
N PRO A 359 -14.19 15.08 21.12
CA PRO A 359 -15.15 14.74 20.09
C PRO A 359 -15.87 13.41 20.38
N TYR A 360 -17.19 13.39 20.18
CA TYR A 360 -17.96 12.16 20.35
C TYR A 360 -17.59 11.14 19.27
N ILE A 361 -17.32 9.90 19.70
CA ILE A 361 -17.02 8.76 18.82
C ILE A 361 -18.27 7.89 18.72
N VAL A 362 -18.74 7.66 17.49
CA VAL A 362 -19.87 6.76 17.18
C VAL A 362 -19.35 5.33 17.01
N ASP A 363 -20.17 4.31 17.32
CA ASP A 363 -19.84 2.88 17.15
C ASP A 363 -18.58 2.43 17.91
N PHE A 364 -18.53 2.84 19.17
CA PHE A 364 -17.42 2.55 20.08
C PHE A 364 -17.17 1.04 20.27
N GLN A 365 -15.90 0.66 20.17
CA GLN A 365 -15.40 -0.68 20.43
C GLN A 365 -14.04 -0.64 21.13
N GLN A 366 -13.76 -1.65 21.94
CA GLN A 366 -12.43 -1.90 22.48
C GLN A 366 -11.72 -2.92 21.57
N PHE A 367 -10.55 -2.56 21.07
CA PHE A 367 -9.72 -3.38 20.18
C PHE A 367 -8.78 -4.29 20.96
N ASN A 368 -8.19 -3.78 22.04
CA ASN A 368 -7.43 -4.58 23.01
C ASN A 368 -7.53 -3.98 24.42
N SER A 369 -6.99 -4.66 25.42
CA SER A 369 -6.91 -4.13 26.79
C SER A 369 -5.49 -4.10 27.32
N ASN A 370 -5.27 -3.37 28.42
CA ASN A 370 -3.99 -3.36 29.14
C ASN A 370 -3.64 -4.69 29.83
N THR A 371 -4.56 -5.66 29.84
CA THR A 371 -4.32 -7.06 30.27
C THR A 371 -4.15 -8.03 29.10
N ALA A 372 -3.96 -7.51 27.88
CA ALA A 372 -3.74 -8.29 26.65
C ALA A 372 -4.96 -9.04 26.10
N TRP A 373 -6.18 -8.62 26.45
CA TRP A 373 -7.37 -9.09 25.71
C TRP A 373 -7.34 -8.50 24.30
N VAL A 374 -7.80 -9.27 23.30
CA VAL A 374 -7.86 -8.86 21.89
C VAL A 374 -9.27 -9.08 21.37
N GLY A 375 -9.82 -8.06 20.70
CA GLY A 375 -11.11 -8.15 20.03
C GLY A 375 -11.10 -9.12 18.85
N SER A 376 -12.30 -9.56 18.46
CA SER A 376 -12.47 -10.52 17.35
C SER A 376 -12.40 -9.88 15.96
N THR A 377 -12.46 -8.55 15.86
CA THR A 377 -12.47 -7.83 14.57
C THR A 377 -11.10 -7.85 13.91
N ASP A 378 -11.06 -7.74 12.58
CA ASP A 378 -9.77 -7.66 11.87
C ASP A 378 -9.01 -6.37 12.21
N TRP A 379 -9.72 -5.30 12.56
CA TRP A 379 -9.14 -4.09 13.12
C TRP A 379 -8.45 -4.35 14.46
N ALA A 380 -9.05 -5.13 15.35
CA ALA A 380 -8.42 -5.49 16.62
C ALA A 380 -7.11 -6.26 16.43
N LYS A 381 -7.07 -7.20 15.47
CA LYS A 381 -5.84 -7.92 15.09
C LYS A 381 -4.80 -6.97 14.50
N THR A 382 -5.22 -6.11 13.58
CA THR A 382 -4.34 -5.14 12.92
C THR A 382 -3.72 -4.20 13.94
N LEU A 383 -4.49 -3.69 14.90
CA LEU A 383 -4.03 -2.78 15.95
C LEU A 383 -3.11 -3.43 17.00
N GLN A 384 -3.01 -4.76 17.08
CA GLN A 384 -1.92 -5.41 17.84
C GLN A 384 -0.53 -4.99 17.34
N SER A 385 -0.40 -4.73 16.03
CA SER A 385 0.86 -4.26 15.45
C SER A 385 1.23 -2.85 15.91
N LEU A 386 0.25 -1.98 16.19
CA LEU A 386 0.50 -0.66 16.77
C LEU A 386 1.04 -0.78 18.21
N SER A 387 0.44 -1.66 19.02
CA SER A 387 0.95 -1.98 20.36
C SER A 387 2.39 -2.54 20.31
N HIS A 388 2.67 -3.50 19.43
CA HIS A 388 4.04 -4.02 19.26
C HIS A 388 5.01 -2.95 18.74
N PHE A 389 4.61 -2.16 17.74
CA PHE A 389 5.42 -1.07 17.20
C PHE A 389 5.81 -0.06 18.28
N SER A 390 4.91 0.27 19.20
CA SER A 390 5.21 1.21 20.29
C SER A 390 6.40 0.75 21.16
N TYR A 391 6.52 -0.55 21.43
CA TYR A 391 7.66 -1.14 22.14
C TYR A 391 8.94 -1.02 21.34
N HIS A 392 8.86 -1.28 20.03
CA HIS A 392 10.02 -1.14 19.16
C HIS A 392 10.50 0.30 19.06
N LEU A 393 9.58 1.23 18.77
CA LEU A 393 9.85 2.66 18.64
C LEU A 393 10.48 3.24 19.91
N THR A 394 9.98 2.82 21.07
CA THR A 394 10.44 3.33 22.36
C THR A 394 11.64 2.59 22.92
N ASP A 395 12.29 1.74 22.12
CA ASP A 395 13.46 0.95 22.51
C ASP A 395 13.20 0.04 23.73
N GLY A 396 12.01 -0.57 23.75
CA GLY A 396 11.58 -1.49 24.77
C GLY A 396 11.13 -0.85 26.08
N LYS A 397 10.92 0.47 26.11
CA LYS A 397 10.57 1.21 27.34
C LYS A 397 9.08 1.13 27.70
N MET A 398 8.20 1.02 26.71
CA MET A 398 6.75 1.01 26.96
C MET A 398 5.95 0.29 25.87
N VAL A 399 4.74 -0.14 26.21
CA VAL A 399 3.75 -0.71 25.28
C VAL A 399 2.46 0.10 25.38
N LEU A 400 1.98 0.58 24.23
CA LEU A 400 0.66 1.18 24.07
C LEU A 400 -0.40 0.09 24.04
N CYS A 401 -1.36 0.16 24.94
CA CYS A 401 -2.43 -0.80 25.14
C CYS A 401 -3.78 -0.08 25.31
N ASP A 402 -4.81 -0.87 25.57
CA ASP A 402 -6.18 -0.40 25.80
C ASP A 402 -6.70 0.46 24.65
N LEU A 403 -6.38 0.01 23.43
CA LEU A 403 -6.79 0.65 22.20
C LEU A 403 -8.32 0.53 22.09
N GLN A 404 -9.02 1.65 22.19
CA GLN A 404 -10.48 1.72 22.16
C GLN A 404 -10.95 2.98 21.44
N GLY A 405 -12.10 2.90 20.76
CA GLY A 405 -12.64 3.97 19.92
C GLY A 405 -13.45 3.40 18.76
N ALA A 406 -13.29 3.91 17.54
CA ALA A 406 -14.05 3.44 16.38
C ALA A 406 -13.26 3.53 15.08
N VAL A 407 -13.84 2.97 14.01
CA VAL A 407 -13.32 3.09 12.65
C VAL A 407 -14.28 3.97 11.86
N GLU A 408 -13.87 5.19 11.58
CA GLU A 408 -14.65 6.20 10.86
C GLU A 408 -14.02 6.42 9.46
N ASN A 409 -14.71 6.05 8.39
CA ASN A 409 -14.23 6.23 7.01
C ASN A 409 -12.80 5.72 6.78
N GLU A 410 -12.50 4.48 7.20
CA GLU A 410 -11.16 3.85 7.11
C GLU A 410 -10.07 4.51 7.97
N VAL A 411 -10.44 5.41 8.88
CA VAL A 411 -9.56 5.99 9.90
C VAL A 411 -9.93 5.41 11.26
N VAL A 412 -8.96 4.83 11.96
CA VAL A 412 -9.13 4.41 13.35
C VAL A 412 -9.02 5.65 14.24
N VAL A 413 -10.06 5.97 14.98
CA VAL A 413 -10.04 7.03 16.01
C VAL A 413 -10.01 6.36 17.37
N LEU A 414 -8.96 6.62 18.13
CA LEU A 414 -8.75 6.10 19.47
C LEU A 414 -9.03 7.16 20.55
N THR A 415 -9.40 6.72 21.74
CA THR A 415 -9.51 7.55 22.95
C THR A 415 -9.08 6.76 24.18
N ASP A 416 -8.81 7.45 25.28
CA ASP A 416 -8.35 6.87 26.56
C ASP A 416 -7.30 5.75 26.42
N PRO A 417 -6.18 5.98 25.71
CA PRO A 417 -5.13 4.97 25.61
C PRO A 417 -4.47 4.71 26.96
N VAL A 418 -3.82 3.54 27.10
CA VAL A 418 -2.99 3.18 28.26
C VAL A 418 -1.57 2.90 27.82
N LEU A 419 -0.58 3.36 28.59
CA LEU A 419 0.82 3.00 28.41
C LEU A 419 1.29 2.14 29.59
N ASN A 420 1.71 0.91 29.29
CA ASN A 420 2.48 0.10 30.24
C ASN A 420 3.96 0.48 30.09
N SER A 421 4.59 1.06 31.10
CA SER A 421 5.98 1.53 31.04
C SER A 421 6.87 0.81 32.05
N ARG A 422 8.18 0.72 31.78
CA ARG A 422 9.11 0.06 32.73
C ARG A 422 9.12 0.71 34.11
N ASP A 423 8.97 2.03 34.15
CA ASP A 423 9.10 2.84 35.37
C ASP A 423 7.76 3.24 35.99
N ARG A 424 6.62 2.78 35.42
CA ARG A 424 5.25 3.08 35.88
C ARG A 424 4.94 4.58 35.94
N LEU A 425 5.20 5.28 34.84
CA LEU A 425 5.09 6.75 34.78
C LEU A 425 3.69 7.26 34.38
N TYR A 426 2.78 6.38 33.96
CA TYR A 426 1.55 6.76 33.25
C TYR A 426 0.26 6.46 34.05
N GLY A 427 0.31 6.70 35.35
CA GLY A 427 -0.88 6.63 36.23
C GLY A 427 -1.34 5.21 36.58
N PRO A 428 -2.53 5.08 37.19
CA PRO A 428 -2.98 3.83 37.83
C PRO A 428 -3.30 2.69 36.85
N THR A 429 -3.45 2.98 35.56
CA THR A 429 -3.66 1.99 34.50
C THR A 429 -2.36 1.40 33.95
N ASP A 430 -1.21 1.99 34.27
CA ASP A 430 0.12 1.49 33.88
C ASP A 430 0.49 0.28 34.74
N LEU A 431 0.31 -0.93 34.18
CA LEU A 431 0.62 -2.20 34.85
C LEU A 431 2.14 -2.45 34.98
N GLY A 432 2.97 -1.54 34.48
CA GLY A 432 4.40 -1.58 34.55
C GLY A 432 5.04 -2.65 33.67
N PRO A 433 6.23 -3.16 34.06
CA PRO A 433 6.89 -4.28 33.39
C PRO A 433 6.01 -5.52 33.26
N LYS A 434 5.18 -5.81 34.28
CA LYS A 434 4.24 -6.95 34.23
C LYS A 434 3.20 -6.79 33.11
N GLY A 435 2.77 -5.56 32.82
CA GLY A 435 1.87 -5.28 31.70
C GLY A 435 2.53 -5.48 30.34
N ILE A 436 3.81 -5.09 30.22
CA ILE A 436 4.63 -5.31 29.03
C ILE A 436 4.81 -6.82 28.79
N ASP A 437 5.25 -7.55 29.80
CA ASP A 437 5.48 -8.99 29.71
C ASP A 437 4.18 -9.72 29.37
N ASN A 438 3.07 -9.34 30.01
CA ASN A 438 1.77 -9.95 29.76
C ASN A 438 1.26 -9.69 28.34
N PHE A 439 1.46 -8.48 27.80
CA PHE A 439 1.16 -8.18 26.40
C PHE A 439 1.92 -9.13 25.48
N PHE A 440 3.25 -9.21 25.62
CA PHE A 440 4.07 -10.03 24.72
C PHE A 440 3.93 -11.54 24.94
N HIS A 441 3.53 -11.99 26.13
CA HIS A 441 3.18 -13.38 26.39
C HIS A 441 1.97 -13.83 25.57
N HIS A 442 1.00 -12.95 25.37
CA HIS A 442 -0.22 -13.23 24.60
C HIS A 442 -0.17 -12.76 23.14
N HIS A 443 0.75 -11.87 22.80
CA HIS A 443 0.87 -11.30 21.46
C HIS A 443 1.43 -12.33 20.47
N VAL A 444 0.71 -12.50 19.36
CA VAL A 444 1.19 -13.26 18.20
C VAL A 444 1.39 -12.27 17.06
N CYS A 445 2.64 -12.13 16.60
CA CYS A 445 2.96 -11.30 15.44
C CYS A 445 2.13 -11.76 14.24
N ASN A 446 1.47 -10.80 13.58
CA ASN A 446 0.66 -11.06 12.40
C ASN A 446 1.26 -10.37 11.16
N SER A 447 0.55 -10.42 10.04
CA SER A 447 1.02 -9.84 8.76
C SER A 447 1.34 -8.35 8.84
N TRP A 448 0.83 -7.61 9.84
CA TRP A 448 1.06 -6.18 10.03
C TRP A 448 2.28 -5.88 10.92
N CYS A 449 2.77 -6.84 11.70
CA CYS A 449 4.02 -6.70 12.46
C CYS A 449 5.23 -6.78 11.53
N ASP A 450 6.31 -6.05 11.84
CA ASP A 450 7.61 -6.24 11.18
C ASP A 450 8.46 -7.24 11.97
N SER A 451 9.11 -8.18 11.27
CA SER A 451 10.03 -9.14 11.88
C SER A 451 11.25 -8.50 12.52
N GLY A 452 11.64 -7.30 12.07
CA GLY A 452 12.74 -6.51 12.64
C GLY A 452 12.35 -5.73 13.90
N TRP A 453 11.08 -5.70 14.29
CA TRP A 453 10.65 -4.99 15.50
C TRP A 453 11.11 -5.70 16.77
N LYS A 454 11.61 -4.91 17.72
CA LYS A 454 12.03 -5.39 19.04
C LYS A 454 10.83 -6.03 19.74
N LYS A 455 11.12 -7.11 20.45
CA LYS A 455 10.21 -7.78 21.39
C LYS A 455 11.07 -8.41 22.50
N PRO A 456 10.54 -8.54 23.74
CA PRO A 456 11.23 -9.28 24.79
C PRO A 456 11.41 -10.75 24.38
N THR A 457 12.49 -11.37 24.84
CA THR A 457 12.82 -12.79 24.57
C THR A 457 12.09 -13.73 25.52
N ASP A 458 12.02 -13.37 26.80
CA ASP A 458 11.36 -14.12 27.85
C ASP A 458 10.17 -13.33 28.36
N THR A 459 8.98 -13.94 28.33
CA THR A 459 7.72 -13.31 28.75
C THR A 459 6.93 -14.24 29.62
N ALA A 460 6.27 -13.68 30.63
CA ALA A 460 5.47 -14.44 31.58
C ALA A 460 4.02 -13.92 31.63
N ARG A 461 3.09 -14.83 31.88
CA ARG A 461 1.70 -14.48 32.17
C ARG A 461 1.59 -13.93 33.58
N HIS A 462 1.13 -12.69 33.70
CA HIS A 462 0.87 -12.04 34.99
C HIS A 462 -0.61 -11.77 35.24
N PHE A 463 -1.39 -11.65 34.17
CA PHE A 463 -2.81 -11.32 34.22
C PHE A 463 -3.59 -12.21 33.26
N ASN A 464 -4.84 -12.52 33.61
CA ASN A 464 -5.77 -13.11 32.65
C ASN A 464 -6.29 -12.00 31.72
N PRO A 465 -6.28 -12.21 30.40
CA PRO A 465 -6.86 -11.25 29.45
C PRO A 465 -8.34 -10.99 29.73
N VAL A 466 -8.70 -9.73 29.98
CA VAL A 466 -10.09 -9.29 30.18
C VAL A 466 -10.44 -8.10 29.30
N LYS A 467 -11.69 -8.06 28.83
CA LYS A 467 -12.25 -6.95 28.04
C LYS A 467 -12.65 -5.77 28.95
N SER A 468 -11.66 -5.19 29.60
CA SER A 468 -11.78 -4.05 30.49
C SER A 468 -10.40 -3.49 30.81
N THR A 469 -10.34 -2.20 31.15
CA THR A 469 -9.12 -1.59 31.69
C THR A 469 -8.89 -2.05 33.12
N LYS A 470 -7.73 -2.64 33.40
CA LYS A 470 -7.30 -2.98 34.77
C LYS A 470 -6.54 -1.81 35.39
N MET A 471 -6.71 -1.59 36.68
CA MET A 471 -5.91 -0.64 37.46
C MET A 471 -5.20 -1.37 38.61
N ILE A 472 -4.11 -0.76 39.11
CA ILE A 472 -3.35 -1.25 40.27
C ILE A 472 -3.93 -0.72 41.56
#